data_AF-C0PP40-F1
#
_entry.id   AF-C0PP40-F1
#
_cell.length_a   1.000
_cell.length_b   1.000
_cell.length_c   1.000
_cell.angle_alpha   90.00
_cell.angle_beta   90.00
_cell.angle_gamma   90.00
#
_symmetry.space_group_name_H-M   'P 1'
#
loop_
_entity.id
_entity.type
_entity.pdbx_description
1 polymer ?
#
loop_
_entity_poly.entity_id
_entity_poly.type
_entity_poly.pdbx_seq_one_letter_code
_entity_poly.pdbx_strand_id
1 'polypeptide(L)'
;MRSGTLDHGCIVAGDVDSVILPKDSCGGDGTLAFARAARKDKPLIITVQENETVLDDTPDKFGIEVLNVRNYWEAIGVIAAHKAGVNPHALRRRGIDHLKSPQRSYSAYSASPKPSARPPVHDKVQRQQLVRQI
;
A
#
# COMPACT_ATOMS: atom_id res chain seq x y z
N MET A 1 26.57 -16.16 20.51
CA MET A 1 25.80 -14.96 20.90
C MET A 1 25.73 -14.94 22.41
N ARG A 2 26.13 -13.84 23.05
CA ARG A 2 26.12 -13.75 24.52
C ARG A 2 24.66 -13.74 24.99
N SER A 3 24.27 -14.76 25.75
CA SER A 3 23.00 -14.81 26.46
C SER A 3 23.11 -13.86 27.66
N GLY A 4 22.86 -12.57 27.42
CA GLY A 4 22.61 -11.63 28.51
C GLY A 4 21.24 -11.93 29.10
N THR A 5 21.16 -12.02 30.43
CA THR A 5 19.89 -12.06 31.15
C THR A 5 19.11 -10.81 30.74
N LEU A 6 17.98 -10.97 30.05
CA LEU A 6 17.13 -9.84 29.72
C LEU A 6 16.44 -9.42 31.03
N ASP A 7 16.86 -8.29 31.59
CA ASP A 7 16.22 -7.71 32.75
C ASP A 7 14.73 -7.46 32.45
N HIS A 8 13.86 -7.60 33.46
CA HIS A 8 12.40 -7.52 33.35
C HIS A 8 11.82 -6.15 32.88
N GLY A 9 12.66 -5.24 32.37
CA GLY A 9 12.26 -3.94 31.84
C GLY A 9 12.92 -3.56 30.50
N CYS A 10 13.66 -4.46 29.85
CA CYS A 10 14.25 -4.19 28.54
C CYS A 10 13.21 -4.38 27.42
N ILE A 11 13.10 -3.40 26.52
CA ILE A 11 12.33 -3.52 25.27
C ILE A 11 13.21 -4.21 24.23
N VAL A 12 12.77 -5.36 23.73
CA VAL A 12 13.43 -6.09 22.63
C VAL A 12 12.68 -5.89 21.32
N ALA A 13 13.29 -6.28 20.20
CA ALA A 13 12.71 -6.05 18.87
C ALA A 13 11.31 -6.67 18.70
N GLY A 14 11.07 -7.84 19.31
CA GLY A 14 9.76 -8.49 19.29
C GLY A 14 8.64 -7.76 20.06
N ASP A 15 8.99 -6.78 20.91
CA ASP A 15 8.01 -5.98 21.66
C ASP A 15 7.52 -4.75 20.87
N VAL A 16 8.15 -4.46 19.72
CA VAL A 16 7.94 -3.22 18.97
C VAL A 16 7.42 -3.52 17.58
N ASP A 17 6.19 -3.11 17.29
CA ASP A 17 5.62 -3.24 15.95
C ASP A 17 6.22 -2.25 14.94
N SER A 18 6.49 -1.00 15.38
CA SER A 18 6.92 0.07 14.50
C SER A 18 7.70 1.16 15.25
N VAL A 19 8.61 1.82 14.54
CA VAL A 19 9.41 2.97 15.04
C VAL A 19 9.19 4.14 14.10
N ILE A 20 8.90 5.33 14.64
CA ILE A 20 8.81 6.58 13.86
C ILE A 20 9.91 7.54 14.29
N LEU A 21 10.57 8.16 13.32
CA LEU A 21 11.61 9.16 13.57
C LEU A 21 11.72 10.18 12.41
N PRO A 22 12.33 11.35 12.64
CA PRO A 22 12.77 12.25 11.58
C PRO A 22 13.61 11.53 10.52
N LYS A 23 13.50 11.95 9.26
CA LYS A 23 14.24 11.33 8.14
C LYS A 23 15.76 11.40 8.30
N ASP A 24 16.28 12.39 9.02
CA ASP A 24 17.71 12.67 9.17
C ASP A 24 18.26 12.32 10.56
N SER A 25 17.51 11.55 11.37
CA SER A 25 17.87 11.19 12.75
C SER A 25 17.99 9.67 13.00
N CYS A 26 18.42 8.90 11.99
CA CYS A 26 18.46 7.43 12.03
C CYS A 26 19.69 6.83 12.75
N GLY A 27 20.60 7.66 13.25
CA GLY A 27 21.88 7.25 13.82
C GLY A 27 21.82 6.78 15.27
N GLY A 28 20.67 6.92 15.94
CA GLY A 28 20.49 6.47 17.32
C GLY A 28 20.61 4.96 17.47
N ASP A 29 21.30 4.51 18.52
CA ASP A 29 21.55 3.09 18.78
C ASP A 29 20.27 2.24 18.83
N GLY A 30 19.18 2.78 19.38
CA GLY A 30 17.88 2.10 19.39
C GLY A 30 17.34 1.83 17.98
N THR A 31 17.36 2.85 17.12
CA THR A 31 16.95 2.71 15.71
C THR A 31 17.82 1.70 14.99
N LEU A 32 19.14 1.76 15.15
CA LEU A 32 20.07 0.83 14.51
C LEU A 32 19.93 -0.60 15.04
N ALA A 33 19.67 -0.77 16.33
CA ALA A 33 19.41 -2.08 16.94
C ALA A 33 18.14 -2.71 16.36
N PHE A 34 17.04 -1.96 16.27
CA PHE A 34 15.80 -2.44 15.66
C PHE A 34 15.95 -2.70 14.16
N ALA A 35 16.65 -1.83 13.42
CA ALA A 35 16.86 -1.99 11.98
C ALA A 35 17.66 -3.26 11.64
N ARG A 36 18.56 -3.67 12.53
CA ARG A 36 19.46 -4.83 12.39
C ARG A 36 18.92 -6.10 13.06
N ALA A 37 17.72 -6.05 13.66
CA ALA A 37 17.08 -7.21 14.24
C ALA A 37 16.85 -8.33 13.21
N ALA A 38 16.68 -9.57 13.69
CA ALA A 38 16.34 -10.69 12.83
C ALA A 38 15.05 -10.42 12.05
N ARG A 39 14.99 -10.84 10.79
CA ARG A 39 13.88 -10.50 9.87
C ARG A 39 12.48 -10.80 10.41
N LYS A 40 12.34 -11.83 11.24
CA LYS A 40 11.05 -12.24 11.80
C LYS A 40 10.48 -11.22 12.78
N ASP A 41 11.35 -10.55 13.54
CA ASP A 41 10.98 -9.68 14.66
C ASP A 41 11.45 -8.24 14.40
N LYS A 42 11.61 -7.86 13.13
CA LYS A 42 12.09 -6.54 12.73
C LYS A 42 10.91 -5.56 12.70
N PRO A 43 10.93 -4.47 13.51
CA PRO A 43 9.89 -3.46 13.48
C PRO A 43 9.84 -2.73 12.13
N LEU A 44 8.66 -2.24 11.74
CA LEU A 44 8.53 -1.31 10.62
C LEU A 44 9.11 0.05 11.00
N ILE A 45 10.20 0.46 10.34
CA ILE A 45 10.81 1.77 10.56
C ILE A 45 10.21 2.78 9.58
N ILE A 46 9.64 3.87 10.11
CA ILE A 46 8.96 4.92 9.37
C ILE A 46 9.73 6.23 9.56
N THR A 47 10.19 6.82 8.47
CA THR A 47 10.90 8.10 8.49
C THR A 47 10.01 9.22 7.98
N VAL A 48 9.95 10.33 8.71
CA VAL A 48 9.07 11.46 8.41
C VAL A 48 9.88 12.64 7.86
N GLN A 49 9.49 13.14 6.70
CA GLN A 49 10.22 14.21 6.00
C GLN A 49 9.97 15.61 6.55
N GLU A 50 8.75 15.91 7.01
CA GLU A 50 8.39 17.28 7.45
C GLU A 50 9.09 17.74 8.74
N ASN A 51 9.62 16.78 9.52
CA ASN A 51 10.36 17.09 10.74
C ASN A 51 11.85 16.99 10.44
N GLU A 52 12.42 18.11 9.99
CA GLU A 52 13.85 18.24 9.69
C GLU A 52 14.64 18.52 10.97
N THR A 53 15.85 18.01 11.04
CA THR A 53 16.78 18.26 12.15
C THR A 53 18.12 18.77 11.62
N VAL A 54 19.00 19.21 12.54
CA VAL A 54 20.38 19.58 12.19
C VAL A 54 21.30 18.36 12.04
N LEU A 55 20.79 17.16 12.34
CA LEU A 55 21.51 15.91 12.12
C LEU A 55 21.52 15.61 10.61
N ASP A 56 22.38 14.68 10.21
CA ASP A 56 22.45 14.21 8.83
C ASP A 56 22.55 12.67 8.82
N ASP A 57 21.84 12.05 9.75
CA ASP A 57 21.82 10.62 9.96
C ASP A 57 20.70 10.00 9.10
N THR A 58 20.89 9.99 7.78
CA THR A 58 19.88 9.46 6.86
C THR A 58 19.90 7.92 6.80
N PRO A 59 18.77 7.26 6.49
CA PRO A 59 18.69 5.81 6.34
C PRO A 59 19.73 5.23 5.38
N ASP A 60 20.01 5.96 4.29
CA ASP A 60 20.94 5.56 3.24
C ASP A 60 22.38 5.45 3.76
N LYS A 61 22.79 6.32 4.69
CA LYS A 61 24.13 6.27 5.31
C LYS A 61 24.34 5.01 6.15
N PHE A 62 23.28 4.47 6.73
CA PHE A 62 23.35 3.27 7.57
C PHE A 62 22.93 2.00 6.82
N GLY A 63 22.47 2.10 5.57
CA GLY A 63 21.97 0.98 4.78
C GLY A 63 20.76 0.30 5.41
N ILE A 64 19.90 1.06 6.10
CA ILE A 64 18.71 0.52 6.77
C ILE A 64 17.48 0.68 5.89
N GLU A 65 16.62 -0.34 5.92
CA GLU A 65 15.34 -0.32 5.22
C GLU A 65 14.30 0.45 6.05
N VAL A 66 13.70 1.46 5.42
CA VAL A 66 12.67 2.31 6.04
C VAL A 66 11.54 2.62 5.06
N LEU A 67 10.37 2.93 5.60
CA LEU A 67 9.25 3.49 4.87
C LEU A 67 9.25 5.02 5.05
N ASN A 68 9.60 5.73 3.99
CA ASN A 68 9.59 7.20 3.97
C ASN A 68 8.15 7.74 3.77
N VAL A 69 7.73 8.64 4.66
CA VAL A 69 6.47 9.40 4.57
C VAL A 69 6.75 10.90 4.58
N ARG A 70 5.83 11.69 4.04
CA ARG A 70 6.01 13.15 3.98
C ARG A 70 5.74 13.82 5.33
N ASN A 71 4.71 13.36 6.02
CA ASN A 71 4.21 13.98 7.24
C ASN A 71 3.69 12.94 8.26
N TYR A 72 3.42 13.38 9.48
CA TYR A 72 2.92 12.51 10.54
C TYR A 72 1.49 12.00 10.28
N TRP A 73 0.69 12.71 9.48
CA TRP A 73 -0.63 12.23 9.04
C TRP A 73 -0.52 11.00 8.13
N GLU A 74 0.51 10.93 7.30
CA GLU A 74 0.84 9.72 6.54
C GLU A 74 1.39 8.63 7.48
N ALA A 75 2.26 8.99 8.43
CA ALA A 75 2.85 8.04 9.39
C ALA A 75 1.78 7.29 10.20
N ILE A 76 0.76 8.00 10.70
CA ILE A 76 -0.32 7.39 11.47
C ILE A 76 -1.16 6.43 10.61
N GLY A 77 -1.40 6.77 9.35
CA GLY A 77 -2.08 5.90 8.39
C GLY A 77 -1.28 4.62 8.10
N VAL A 78 0.05 4.74 7.99
CA VAL A 78 0.96 3.58 7.84
C VAL A 78 0.89 2.69 9.08
N ILE A 79 0.93 3.25 10.29
CA ILE A 79 0.80 2.46 11.53
C ILE A 79 -0.55 1.73 11.57
N ALA A 80 -1.64 2.42 11.27
CA ALA A 80 -2.97 1.82 11.28
C ALA A 80 -3.06 0.63 10.32
N ALA A 81 -2.50 0.77 9.11
CA ALA A 81 -2.43 -0.31 8.14
C ALA A 81 -1.54 -1.48 8.63
N HIS A 82 -0.33 -1.16 9.12
CA HIS A 82 0.63 -2.15 9.61
C HIS A 82 0.04 -2.98 10.77
N LYS A 83 -0.56 -2.32 11.76
CA LYS A 83 -1.23 -2.95 12.90
C LYS A 83 -2.43 -3.81 12.47
N ALA A 84 -3.12 -3.44 11.39
CA ALA A 84 -4.22 -4.23 10.81
C ALA A 84 -3.73 -5.41 9.93
N GLY A 85 -2.42 -5.65 9.83
CA GLY A 85 -1.84 -6.68 8.97
C GLY A 85 -1.89 -6.35 7.47
N VAL A 86 -2.18 -5.09 7.11
CA VAL A 86 -2.20 -4.63 5.73
C VAL A 86 -0.81 -4.15 5.33
N ASN A 87 -0.26 -4.72 4.25
CA ASN A 87 1.01 -4.26 3.70
C ASN A 87 0.88 -2.80 3.21
N PRO A 88 1.62 -1.82 3.81
CA PRO A 88 1.52 -0.41 3.44
C PRO A 88 1.89 -0.10 1.97
N HIS A 89 2.62 -0.99 1.30
CA HIS A 89 3.01 -0.83 -0.10
C HIS A 89 2.00 -1.40 -1.10
N ALA A 90 1.03 -2.22 -0.66
CA ALA A 90 0.13 -2.94 -1.55
C ALA A 90 -0.72 -2.03 -2.46
N LEU A 91 -1.11 -0.86 -1.96
CA LEU A 91 -1.96 0.11 -2.68
C LEU A 91 -1.18 1.27 -3.31
N ARG A 92 0.15 1.23 -3.29
CA ARG A 92 0.96 2.19 -4.06
C ARG A 92 0.74 1.97 -5.55
N ARG A 93 1.03 2.99 -6.36
CA ARG A 93 0.87 2.94 -7.84
C ARG A 93 1.44 1.67 -8.48
N ARG A 94 2.60 1.19 -8.00
CA ARG A 94 3.23 -0.04 -8.49
C ARG A 94 2.67 -1.32 -7.85
N GLY A 95 2.10 -1.23 -6.64
CA GLY A 95 1.49 -2.37 -5.96
C GLY A 95 0.21 -2.87 -6.65
N ILE A 96 -0.43 -2.01 -7.46
CA ILE A 96 -1.63 -2.36 -8.25
C ILE A 96 -1.30 -2.75 -9.70
N ASP A 97 -0.03 -2.91 -10.07
CA ASP A 97 0.34 -3.26 -11.45
C ASP A 97 -0.29 -4.59 -11.89
N HIS A 98 -0.45 -5.53 -10.96
CA HIS A 98 -1.12 -6.82 -11.20
C HIS A 98 -2.64 -6.72 -11.39
N LEU A 99 -3.25 -5.57 -11.07
CA LEU A 99 -4.67 -5.30 -11.28
C LEU A 99 -4.96 -4.65 -12.63
N LYS A 100 -3.93 -4.22 -13.37
CA LYS A 100 -4.10 -3.68 -14.71
C LYS A 100 -4.55 -4.81 -15.63
N SER A 101 -5.82 -4.81 -16.02
CA SER A 101 -6.35 -5.72 -17.04
C SER A 101 -5.43 -5.68 -18.26
N PRO A 102 -5.07 -6.82 -18.88
CA PRO A 102 -4.50 -6.77 -20.21
C PRO A 102 -5.51 -6.01 -21.06
N GLN A 103 -5.07 -4.93 -21.72
CA GLN A 103 -5.92 -4.27 -22.71
C GLN A 103 -6.40 -5.36 -23.66
N ARG A 104 -7.66 -5.76 -23.54
CA ARG A 104 -8.33 -6.50 -24.60
C ARG A 104 -8.27 -5.55 -25.77
N SER A 105 -7.32 -5.77 -26.66
CA SER A 105 -7.33 -5.20 -27.99
C SER A 105 -8.64 -5.66 -28.60
N TYR A 106 -9.65 -4.79 -28.56
CA TYR A 106 -10.80 -4.94 -29.42
C TYR A 106 -10.25 -4.80 -30.83
N SER A 107 -9.89 -5.93 -31.45
CA SER A 107 -9.53 -6.00 -32.85
C SER A 107 -10.76 -5.56 -33.63
N ALA A 108 -10.72 -4.32 -34.15
CA ALA A 108 -11.76 -3.74 -34.99
C ALA A 108 -11.76 -4.34 -36.41
N TYR A 109 -11.47 -5.63 -36.55
CA TYR A 109 -11.39 -6.32 -37.84
C TYR A 109 -12.04 -7.70 -37.78
N SER A 110 -13.37 -7.72 -37.63
CA SER A 110 -14.21 -8.80 -38.18
C SER A 110 -15.66 -8.34 -38.33
N ALA A 111 -15.87 -7.10 -38.77
CA ALA A 111 -17.15 -6.72 -39.35
C ALA A 111 -17.14 -7.12 -40.83
N SER A 112 -17.38 -8.40 -41.12
CA SER A 112 -17.83 -8.78 -42.46
C SER A 112 -19.17 -8.07 -42.73
N PRO A 113 -19.39 -7.44 -43.90
CA PRO A 113 -20.69 -6.87 -44.20
C PRO A 113 -21.69 -8.02 -44.35
N LYS A 114 -22.68 -8.10 -43.45
CA LYS A 114 -23.84 -8.98 -43.67
C LYS A 114 -24.57 -8.49 -44.93
N PRO A 115 -24.88 -9.36 -45.91
CA PRO A 115 -25.63 -8.94 -47.09
C PRO A 115 -27.03 -8.46 -46.67
N SER A 116 -27.45 -7.35 -47.26
CA SER A 116 -28.70 -6.67 -46.95
C SER A 116 -29.90 -7.60 -47.19
N ALA A 117 -30.57 -8.01 -46.13
CA ALA A 117 -31.94 -8.52 -46.20
C ALA A 117 -32.87 -7.36 -45.84
N ARG A 118 -33.69 -6.92 -46.82
CA ARG A 118 -34.76 -5.94 -46.64
C ARG A 118 -35.74 -6.42 -45.54
N PRO A 119 -36.34 -5.52 -44.74
CA PRO A 119 -37.29 -5.93 -43.71
C PRO A 119 -38.68 -6.17 -44.33
N PRO A 120 -39.48 -7.11 -43.83
CA PRO A 120 -40.92 -7.03 -43.99
C PRO A 120 -41.49 -6.02 -42.98
N VAL A 121 -42.21 -5.06 -43.53
CA VAL A 121 -43.08 -4.11 -42.83
C VAL A 121 -44.37 -4.84 -42.40
N HIS A 122 -45.10 -4.26 -41.42
CA HIS A 122 -46.43 -4.58 -40.86
C HIS A 122 -46.38 -5.17 -39.43
N ASP A 123 -47.14 -4.72 -38.43
CA ASP A 123 -48.11 -3.62 -38.31
C ASP A 123 -48.26 -3.24 -36.81
N LYS A 124 -48.83 -2.07 -36.53
CA LYS A 124 -49.03 -1.50 -35.19
C LYS A 124 -50.17 -2.18 -34.40
N VAL A 125 -50.25 -1.81 -33.11
CA VAL A 125 -51.39 -1.91 -32.15
C VAL A 125 -51.32 -3.18 -31.28
N GLN A 126 -51.22 -3.12 -29.94
CA GLN A 126 -52.24 -2.59 -29.03
C GLN A 126 -51.72 -2.24 -27.62
N ARG A 127 -52.30 -1.18 -27.06
CA ARG A 127 -52.20 -0.68 -25.67
C ARG A 127 -52.58 -1.75 -24.63
N GLN A 128 -51.96 -1.70 -23.45
CA GLN A 128 -52.67 -1.42 -22.17
C GLN A 128 -51.72 -1.22 -20.98
N GLN A 129 -52.03 -0.20 -20.19
CA GLN A 129 -51.50 0.15 -18.86
C GLN A 129 -51.78 -0.93 -17.81
N LEU A 130 -51.01 -0.93 -16.70
CA LEU A 130 -51.45 -0.75 -15.29
C LEU A 130 -50.31 -1.26 -14.36
N VAL A 131 -49.42 -0.41 -13.82
CA VAL A 131 -49.51 0.32 -12.52
C VAL A 131 -49.18 -0.51 -11.26
N ARG A 132 -48.45 0.15 -10.35
CA ARG A 132 -48.23 -0.05 -8.90
C ARG A 132 -47.05 -0.94 -8.47
N GLN A 133 -46.02 -0.31 -7.92
CA GLN A 133 -45.79 -0.03 -6.48
C GLN A 133 -45.41 -1.31 -5.74
N ILE A 134 -44.17 -1.37 -5.23
CA ILE A 134 -43.81 -1.08 -3.82
C ILE A 134 -42.45 -0.37 -3.85
#